data_AF-A0A1C6IQT2-F1
#
_entry.id   AF-A0A1C6IQT2-F1
#
_cell.length_a   1.000
_cell.length_b   1.000
_cell.length_c   1.000
_cell.angle_alpha   90.00
_cell.angle_beta   90.00
_cell.angle_gamma   90.00
#
_symmetry.space_group_name_H-M   'P 1'
#
loop_
_entity.id
_entity.type
_entity.pdbx_description
1 polymer ?
#
loop_
_entity_poly.entity_id
_entity_poly.type
_entity_poly.pdbx_seq_one_letter_code
_entity_poly.pdbx_strand_id
1 'polypeptide(L)'
;MPSKQILSKGVISLFGKKNVCDCCGLKLHVKPIQISDGGICMLCNTICTRSPMTTIDKVKAAWDENKARLQTFSPNMTVNDFGSGSIFIDTENKMACITNAKKFDQYSIVFKFSELEEYKIEKVGEKTITKTKGGITRAVVGGAAFGLAGAIVGASTAKQETMKKGGVAVLYLDLDLGGGVKTTVSIQRPPLKAPEFLDNIIDEK
;
A
#
# COMPACT_ATOMS: atom_id res chain seq x y z
N MET A 1 55.75 38.89 -15.70
CA MET A 1 54.68 39.22 -14.73
C MET A 1 53.33 38.96 -15.39
N PRO A 2 52.35 38.37 -14.69
CA PRO A 2 51.44 37.37 -15.27
C PRO A 2 50.10 37.92 -15.77
N SER A 3 49.59 37.23 -16.79
CA SER A 3 48.27 37.38 -17.41
C SER A 3 47.13 37.19 -16.41
N LYS A 4 46.23 38.17 -16.29
CA LYS A 4 44.97 38.04 -15.57
C LYS A 4 43.96 37.29 -16.44
N GLN A 5 43.65 36.06 -16.05
CA GLN A 5 42.48 35.32 -16.54
C GLN A 5 41.19 36.05 -16.16
N ILE A 6 40.30 36.20 -17.14
CA ILE A 6 38.93 36.65 -16.98
C ILE A 6 38.15 35.51 -16.31
N LEU A 7 37.81 35.67 -15.03
CA LEU A 7 36.82 34.84 -14.35
C LEU A 7 35.43 35.23 -14.87
N SER A 8 34.86 34.42 -15.76
CA SER A 8 33.44 34.47 -16.08
C SER A 8 32.65 34.15 -14.82
N LYS A 9 32.03 35.18 -14.22
CA LYS A 9 31.12 35.02 -13.09
C LYS A 9 29.99 34.09 -13.50
N GLY A 10 29.94 32.92 -12.86
CA GLY A 10 28.85 31.96 -13.01
C GLY A 10 27.51 32.64 -12.75
N VAL A 11 26.58 32.44 -13.67
CA VAL A 11 25.17 32.76 -13.46
C VAL A 11 24.68 31.82 -12.38
N ILE A 12 24.59 32.32 -11.15
CA ILE A 12 23.85 31.64 -10.08
C ILE A 12 22.40 31.65 -10.53
N SER A 13 21.93 30.51 -11.03
CA SER A 13 20.51 30.29 -11.30
C SER A 13 19.77 30.41 -9.97
N LEU A 14 19.11 31.56 -9.78
CA LEU A 14 18.30 31.93 -8.61
C LEU A 14 16.90 31.27 -8.62
N PHE A 15 16.69 30.23 -9.44
CA PHE A 15 15.47 29.44 -9.42
C PHE A 15 15.62 28.34 -8.38
N GLY A 16 15.07 28.56 -7.18
CA GLY A 16 14.97 27.51 -6.15
C GLY A 16 14.47 26.22 -6.78
N LYS A 17 15.16 25.10 -6.51
CA LYS A 17 14.85 23.78 -7.07
C LYS A 17 13.34 23.54 -6.99
N LYS A 18 12.68 23.48 -8.14
CA LYS A 18 11.25 23.17 -8.18
C LYS A 18 11.09 21.77 -7.58
N ASN A 19 10.45 21.67 -6.43
CA ASN A 19 10.02 20.38 -5.86
C ASN A 19 8.92 19.84 -6.78
N VAL A 20 9.29 19.02 -7.75
CA VAL A 20 8.37 18.36 -8.69
C VAL A 20 8.56 16.84 -8.61
N CYS A 21 7.53 16.09 -8.96
CA CYS A 21 7.61 14.64 -9.10
C CYS A 21 8.38 14.27 -10.37
N ASP A 22 9.43 13.47 -10.27
CA ASP A 22 10.20 13.04 -11.44
C ASP A 22 9.44 12.01 -12.31
N CYS A 23 8.39 11.39 -11.77
CA CYS A 23 7.50 10.49 -12.49
C CYS A 23 6.40 11.23 -13.27
N CYS A 24 5.63 12.11 -12.63
CA CYS A 24 4.44 12.73 -13.22
C CYS A 24 4.53 14.26 -13.45
N GLY A 25 5.64 14.90 -13.05
CA GLY A 25 5.86 16.34 -13.22
C GLY A 25 5.05 17.25 -12.28
N LEU A 26 4.16 16.70 -11.44
CA LEU A 26 3.35 17.50 -10.52
C LEU A 26 4.22 18.21 -9.47
N LYS A 27 3.87 19.46 -9.17
CA LYS A 27 4.50 20.25 -8.11
C LYS A 27 4.19 19.63 -6.74
N LEU A 28 5.21 19.47 -5.92
CA LEU A 28 5.14 18.87 -4.59
C LEU A 28 5.15 19.95 -3.51
N HIS A 29 4.21 19.83 -2.58
CA HIS A 29 4.14 20.64 -1.36
C HIS A 29 4.85 19.97 -0.17
N VAL A 30 5.22 18.69 -0.31
CA VAL A 30 5.95 17.89 0.67
C VAL A 30 7.23 17.35 0.06
N LYS A 31 8.16 16.85 0.88
CA LYS A 31 9.37 16.22 0.37
C LYS A 31 9.02 15.00 -0.49
N PRO A 32 9.66 14.83 -1.66
CA PRO A 32 9.47 13.64 -2.49
C PRO A 32 9.95 12.38 -1.78
N ILE A 33 9.26 11.27 -2.06
CA ILE A 33 9.70 9.93 -1.69
C ILE A 33 10.89 9.59 -2.58
N GLN A 34 12.04 9.28 -1.97
CA GLN A 34 13.26 8.96 -2.71
C GLN A 34 13.24 7.51 -3.20
N ILE A 35 13.58 7.34 -4.47
CA ILE A 35 13.86 6.07 -5.12
C ILE A 35 15.28 6.11 -5.73
N SER A 36 15.69 5.06 -6.45
CA SER A 36 17.11 4.89 -6.84
C SER A 36 17.72 6.05 -7.64
N ASP A 37 16.95 6.69 -8.50
CA ASP A 37 17.39 7.71 -9.46
C ASP A 37 16.59 9.02 -9.40
N GLY A 38 15.76 9.22 -8.35
CA GLY A 38 15.10 10.51 -8.10
C GLY A 38 13.98 10.48 -7.07
N GLY A 39 13.10 11.48 -7.13
CA GLY A 39 12.04 11.74 -6.16
C GLY A 39 10.63 11.72 -6.74
N ILE A 40 9.74 10.92 -6.16
CA ILE A 40 8.34 10.77 -6.62
C ILE A 40 7.31 11.26 -5.59
N CYS A 41 6.11 11.58 -6.07
CA CYS A 41 4.99 11.95 -5.20
C CYS A 41 4.35 10.72 -4.55
N MET A 42 3.53 10.95 -3.51
CA MET A 42 2.79 9.87 -2.84
C MET A 42 1.91 9.06 -3.79
N LEU A 43 1.27 9.70 -4.77
CA LEU A 43 0.45 9.00 -5.76
C LEU A 43 1.32 8.11 -6.66
N CYS A 44 2.42 8.63 -7.22
CA CYS A 44 3.29 7.80 -8.06
C CYS A 44 3.90 6.62 -7.28
N ASN A 45 4.12 6.78 -5.98
CA ASN A 45 4.61 5.73 -5.11
C ASN A 45 3.60 4.60 -4.87
N THR A 46 2.29 4.81 -5.07
CA THR A 46 1.28 3.77 -4.80
C THR A 46 1.42 2.55 -5.69
N ILE A 47 2.08 2.64 -6.84
CA ILE A 47 2.29 1.52 -7.77
C ILE A 47 3.59 0.74 -7.50
N CYS A 48 4.45 1.24 -6.60
CA CYS A 48 5.78 0.68 -6.36
C CYS A 48 6.17 0.61 -4.87
N THR A 49 5.19 0.56 -3.97
CA THR A 49 5.40 0.58 -2.51
C THR A 49 6.30 -0.54 -1.98
N ARG A 50 6.47 -1.65 -2.71
CA ARG A 50 7.36 -2.77 -2.35
C ARG A 50 8.66 -2.78 -3.18
N SER A 51 8.95 -1.71 -3.92
CA SER A 51 10.14 -1.59 -4.77
C SER A 51 10.90 -0.28 -4.50
N PRO A 52 11.43 -0.07 -3.28
CA PRO A 52 12.12 1.18 -2.93
C PRO A 52 13.37 1.46 -3.79
N MET A 53 13.97 0.41 -4.36
CA MET A 53 15.14 0.50 -5.24
C MET A 53 14.78 0.55 -6.74
N THR A 54 13.50 0.78 -7.09
CA THR A 54 13.08 0.94 -8.48
C THR A 54 13.59 2.26 -9.09
N THR A 55 13.52 2.37 -10.41
CA THR A 55 13.88 3.58 -11.17
C THR A 55 12.64 4.35 -11.62
N ILE A 56 12.79 5.65 -11.89
CA ILE A 56 11.72 6.50 -12.42
C ILE A 56 11.11 5.90 -13.69
N ASP A 57 11.94 5.38 -14.60
CA ASP A 57 11.49 4.81 -15.87
C ASP A 57 10.60 3.57 -15.67
N LYS A 58 10.94 2.71 -14.70
CA LYS A 58 10.11 1.55 -14.35
C LYS A 58 8.77 1.96 -13.75
N VAL A 59 8.78 3.00 -12.89
CA VAL A 59 7.53 3.53 -12.31
C VAL A 59 6.63 4.13 -13.38
N LYS A 60 7.20 4.88 -14.34
CA LYS A 60 6.45 5.41 -15.49
C LYS A 60 5.86 4.28 -16.34
N ALA A 61 6.66 3.28 -16.69
CA ALA A 61 6.19 2.12 -17.45
C ALA A 61 5.03 1.39 -16.76
N ALA A 62 5.14 1.15 -15.44
CA ALA A 62 4.06 0.53 -14.67
C ALA A 62 2.78 1.39 -14.66
N TRP A 63 2.90 2.72 -14.53
CA TRP A 63 1.75 3.62 -14.60
C TRP A 63 1.12 3.66 -15.99
N ASP A 64 1.92 3.64 -17.05
CA ASP A 64 1.42 3.67 -18.43
C ASP A 64 0.74 2.35 -18.79
N GLU A 65 1.28 1.21 -18.35
CA GLU A 65 0.60 -0.09 -18.47
C GLU A 65 -0.71 -0.11 -17.66
N ASN A 66 -0.71 0.39 -16.42
CA ASN A 66 -1.94 0.47 -15.62
C ASN A 66 -3.01 1.37 -16.27
N LYS A 67 -2.62 2.48 -16.89
CA LYS A 67 -3.54 3.34 -17.68
C LYS A 67 -4.12 2.59 -18.87
N ALA A 68 -3.30 1.81 -19.59
CA ALA A 68 -3.78 0.99 -20.70
C ALA A 68 -4.79 -0.06 -20.21
N ARG A 69 -4.52 -0.72 -19.08
CA ARG A 69 -5.45 -1.66 -18.45
C ARG A 69 -6.76 -0.99 -18.05
N LEU A 70 -6.70 0.19 -17.42
CA LEU A 70 -7.88 0.96 -17.03
C LEU A 70 -8.80 1.29 -18.23
N GLN A 71 -8.25 1.47 -19.43
CA GLN A 71 -9.06 1.72 -20.64
C GLN A 71 -9.83 0.48 -21.12
N THR A 72 -9.27 -0.70 -20.91
CA THR A 72 -9.87 -1.98 -21.31
C THR A 72 -10.64 -2.67 -20.18
N PHE A 73 -10.43 -2.24 -18.93
CA PHE A 73 -11.02 -2.85 -17.75
C PHE A 73 -12.54 -2.65 -17.77
N SER A 74 -13.26 -3.76 -17.91
CA SER A 74 -14.72 -3.78 -18.00
C SER A 74 -15.28 -4.73 -16.94
N PRO A 75 -15.42 -4.28 -15.69
CA PRO A 75 -15.90 -5.14 -14.61
C PRO A 75 -17.29 -5.69 -14.91
N ASN A 76 -17.39 -7.01 -14.95
CA ASN A 76 -18.66 -7.74 -15.11
C ASN A 76 -19.15 -8.34 -13.79
N MET A 77 -18.34 -8.27 -12.74
CA MET A 77 -18.69 -8.66 -11.38
C MET A 77 -18.16 -7.63 -10.37
N THR A 78 -18.88 -7.45 -9.27
CA THR A 78 -18.45 -6.61 -8.14
C THR A 78 -18.76 -7.33 -6.85
N VAL A 79 -17.74 -7.48 -5.99
CA VAL A 79 -17.91 -7.97 -4.62
C VAL A 79 -17.95 -6.77 -3.69
N ASN A 80 -19.10 -6.55 -3.07
CA ASN A 80 -19.28 -5.53 -2.05
C ASN A 80 -20.34 -5.96 -1.03
N ASP A 81 -20.19 -5.44 0.18
CA ASP A 81 -21.15 -5.52 1.28
C ASP A 81 -21.43 -4.11 1.82
N PHE A 82 -22.49 -3.98 2.63
CA PHE A 82 -22.85 -2.70 3.23
C PHE A 82 -21.71 -2.14 4.11
N GLY A 83 -21.20 -0.95 3.74
CA GLY A 83 -20.15 -0.25 4.48
C GLY A 83 -18.75 -0.86 4.34
N SER A 84 -18.55 -1.74 3.36
CA SER A 84 -17.27 -2.35 2.99
C SER A 84 -16.58 -1.62 1.82
N GLY A 85 -15.30 -1.91 1.60
CA GLY A 85 -14.64 -1.62 0.33
C GLY A 85 -15.25 -2.45 -0.82
N SER A 86 -14.83 -2.20 -2.06
CA SER A 86 -15.32 -2.93 -3.23
C SER A 86 -14.17 -3.59 -3.97
N ILE A 87 -14.45 -4.77 -4.52
CA ILE A 87 -13.59 -5.48 -5.47
C ILE A 87 -14.34 -5.52 -6.80
N PHE A 88 -13.80 -4.82 -7.79
CA PHE A 88 -14.28 -4.85 -9.17
C PHE A 88 -13.52 -5.95 -9.91
N ILE A 89 -14.25 -6.79 -10.63
CA ILE A 89 -13.71 -8.00 -11.26
C ILE A 89 -14.16 -8.01 -12.72
N ASP A 90 -13.17 -8.18 -13.59
CA ASP A 90 -13.33 -8.44 -15.02
C ASP A 90 -12.88 -9.88 -15.25
N THR A 91 -13.84 -10.80 -15.26
CA THR A 91 -13.55 -12.24 -15.40
C THR A 91 -13.09 -12.61 -16.81
N GLU A 92 -13.49 -11.85 -17.83
CA GLU A 92 -13.12 -12.10 -19.22
C GLU A 92 -11.64 -11.81 -19.46
N ASN A 93 -11.16 -10.67 -18.97
CA ASN A 93 -9.76 -10.28 -19.09
C ASN A 93 -8.88 -10.76 -17.93
N LYS A 94 -9.46 -11.48 -16.96
CA LYS A 94 -8.79 -11.92 -15.71
C LYS A 94 -8.11 -10.76 -14.98
N MET A 95 -8.82 -9.66 -14.79
CA MET A 95 -8.34 -8.45 -14.10
C MET A 95 -9.22 -8.09 -12.90
N ALA A 96 -8.62 -7.44 -11.90
CA ALA A 96 -9.34 -6.92 -10.74
C ALA A 96 -8.80 -5.57 -10.28
N CYS A 97 -9.63 -4.86 -9.52
CA CYS A 97 -9.28 -3.61 -8.85
C CYS A 97 -9.98 -3.56 -7.49
N ILE A 98 -9.24 -3.19 -6.44
CA ILE A 98 -9.81 -2.98 -5.10
C ILE A 98 -9.84 -1.49 -4.76
N THR A 99 -10.91 -1.03 -4.08
CA THR A 99 -10.98 0.37 -3.63
C THR A 99 -11.95 0.54 -2.45
N ASN A 100 -11.69 1.55 -1.61
CA ASN A 100 -12.64 2.01 -0.60
C ASN A 100 -13.67 3.01 -1.16
N ALA A 101 -13.44 3.51 -2.37
CA ALA A 101 -14.36 4.40 -3.05
C ALA A 101 -15.51 3.61 -3.69
N LYS A 102 -16.64 4.28 -3.94
CA LYS A 102 -17.79 3.68 -4.63
C LYS A 102 -17.50 3.30 -6.08
N LYS A 103 -16.45 3.86 -6.67
CA LYS A 103 -16.00 3.66 -8.04
C LYS A 103 -14.48 3.68 -8.06
N PHE A 104 -13.87 2.97 -9.00
CA PHE A 104 -12.46 3.16 -9.33
C PHE A 104 -12.30 4.45 -10.16
N ASP A 105 -11.10 5.00 -10.14
CA ASP A 105 -10.69 6.22 -10.83
C ASP A 105 -9.43 6.02 -11.67
N GLN A 106 -8.94 7.08 -12.30
CA GLN A 106 -7.74 7.07 -13.14
C GLN A 106 -6.43 6.72 -12.42
N TYR A 107 -6.42 6.66 -11.09
CA TYR A 107 -5.26 6.30 -10.26
C TYR A 107 -5.42 4.93 -9.61
N SER A 108 -6.54 4.26 -9.84
CA SER A 108 -6.80 2.92 -9.33
C SER A 108 -5.90 1.91 -10.02
N ILE A 109 -5.36 0.97 -9.23
CA ILE A 109 -4.43 -0.05 -9.74
C ILE A 109 -5.26 -1.27 -10.18
N VAL A 110 -5.26 -1.51 -11.49
CA VAL A 110 -5.85 -2.67 -12.13
C VAL A 110 -4.75 -3.71 -12.33
N PHE A 111 -4.94 -4.87 -11.72
CA PHE A 111 -3.97 -5.98 -11.76
C PHE A 111 -4.60 -7.21 -12.40
N LYS A 112 -3.78 -8.02 -13.05
CA LYS A 112 -4.19 -9.34 -13.53
C LYS A 112 -4.22 -10.33 -12.38
N PHE A 113 -5.07 -11.34 -12.47
CA PHE A 113 -5.14 -12.41 -11.47
C PHE A 113 -3.78 -13.07 -11.21
N SER A 114 -2.99 -13.27 -12.27
CA SER A 114 -1.63 -13.84 -12.18
C SER A 114 -0.62 -12.96 -11.41
N GLU A 115 -0.90 -11.67 -11.25
CA GLU A 115 0.00 -10.71 -10.58
C GLU A 115 -0.20 -10.67 -9.07
N LEU A 116 -1.25 -11.30 -8.56
CA LEU A 116 -1.47 -11.45 -7.11
C LEU A 116 -0.47 -12.46 -6.54
N GLU A 117 0.49 -12.01 -5.74
CA GLU A 117 1.47 -12.90 -5.08
C GLU A 117 0.90 -13.50 -3.79
N GLU A 118 0.32 -12.64 -2.96
CA GLU A 118 -0.15 -12.98 -1.63
C GLU A 118 -1.23 -11.98 -1.22
N TYR A 119 -2.15 -12.41 -0.33
CA TYR A 119 -3.02 -11.49 0.38
C TYR A 119 -3.02 -11.77 1.87
N LYS A 120 -3.31 -10.74 2.66
CA LYS A 120 -3.48 -10.85 4.11
C LYS A 120 -4.59 -9.94 4.62
N ILE A 121 -5.28 -10.38 5.67
CA ILE A 121 -6.27 -9.58 6.38
C ILE A 121 -5.78 -9.34 7.81
N GLU A 122 -5.60 -8.08 8.17
CA GLU A 122 -5.18 -7.67 9.51
C GLU A 122 -6.24 -6.79 10.16
N LYS A 123 -6.39 -6.85 11.48
CA LYS A 123 -7.23 -5.91 12.22
C LYS A 123 -6.37 -4.78 12.78
N VAL A 124 -6.53 -3.58 12.22
CA VAL A 124 -5.78 -2.39 12.62
C VAL A 124 -6.57 -1.62 13.67
N GLY A 125 -5.89 -1.20 14.74
CA GLY A 125 -6.51 -0.42 15.83
C GLY A 125 -7.24 -1.27 16.88
N GLU A 126 -6.95 -2.58 16.96
CA GLU A 126 -7.41 -3.40 18.07
C GLU A 126 -6.87 -2.86 19.40
N LYS A 127 -7.75 -2.75 20.40
CA LYS A 127 -7.35 -2.49 21.78
C LYS A 127 -7.42 -3.79 22.55
N THR A 128 -6.28 -4.21 23.08
CA THR A 128 -6.21 -5.31 24.04
C THR A 128 -6.67 -4.77 25.38
N ILE A 129 -7.86 -5.16 25.83
CA ILE A 129 -8.34 -4.83 27.17
C ILE A 129 -8.12 -6.05 28.04
N THR A 130 -7.10 -5.99 28.90
CA THR A 130 -6.91 -6.97 29.96
C THR A 130 -7.80 -6.59 31.13
N LYS A 131 -8.85 -7.37 31.39
CA LYS A 131 -9.59 -7.26 32.65
C LYS A 131 -8.87 -8.08 33.71
N THR A 132 -8.09 -7.43 34.56
CA THR A 132 -7.65 -8.01 35.83
C THR A 132 -8.80 -7.84 36.84
N LYS A 133 -9.26 -8.91 37.47
CA LYS A 133 -10.17 -8.80 38.63
C LYS A 133 -9.36 -8.20 39.78
N GLY A 134 -9.38 -6.87 39.88
CA GLY A 134 -8.68 -6.08 40.89
C GLY A 134 -7.79 -5.02 40.26
N GLY A 135 -8.24 -3.76 40.28
CA GLY A 135 -7.46 -2.59 39.86
C GLY A 135 -7.58 -2.27 38.37
N ILE A 136 -8.18 -1.11 38.07
CA ILE A 136 -8.20 -0.55 36.71
C ILE A 136 -6.83 0.06 36.44
N THR A 137 -5.86 -0.75 35.99
CA THR A 137 -4.58 -0.23 35.51
C THR A 137 -4.65 -0.09 34.00
N ARG A 138 -4.80 1.15 33.51
CA ARG A 138 -4.76 1.46 32.07
C ARG A 138 -3.32 1.33 31.59
N ALA A 139 -2.97 0.20 30.97
CA ALA A 139 -1.75 0.08 30.18
C ALA A 139 -2.09 0.31 28.70
N VAL A 140 -1.62 1.43 28.14
CA VAL A 140 -1.63 1.67 26.68
C VAL A 140 -0.36 1.03 26.13
N VAL A 141 -0.44 -0.23 25.69
CA VAL A 141 0.66 -0.87 24.93
C VAL A 141 0.38 -0.61 23.46
N GLY A 142 0.99 0.44 22.92
CA GLY A 142 1.03 0.68 21.48
C GLY A 142 2.03 -0.28 20.83
N GLY A 143 1.57 -1.04 19.83
CA GLY A 143 2.38 -1.69 18.80
C GLY A 143 3.62 -2.47 19.28
N ALA A 144 3.44 -3.74 19.67
CA ALA A 144 4.52 -4.71 19.61
C ALA A 144 3.96 -6.07 19.17
N ALA A 145 4.41 -6.51 18.01
CA ALA A 145 4.30 -7.88 17.55
C ALA A 145 5.06 -8.79 18.54
N PHE A 146 4.36 -9.56 19.37
CA PHE A 146 4.98 -10.70 20.04
C PHE A 146 4.94 -11.90 19.10
N GLY A 147 5.92 -11.94 18.21
CA GLY A 147 6.36 -13.19 17.62
C GLY A 147 7.13 -14.02 18.66
N LEU A 148 7.11 -15.34 18.43
CA LEU A 148 7.89 -16.40 19.06
C LEU A 148 7.32 -16.99 20.36
N ALA A 149 7.17 -18.31 20.30
CA ALA A 149 6.99 -19.23 21.40
C ALA A 149 7.81 -18.86 22.66
N GLY A 150 7.25 -19.16 23.83
CA GLY A 150 8.04 -19.39 25.04
C GLY A 150 7.93 -18.32 26.12
N ALA A 151 6.78 -18.28 26.80
CA ALA A 151 6.73 -17.83 28.20
C ALA A 151 5.64 -18.60 28.94
N ILE A 152 5.81 -19.93 29.04
CA ILE A 152 5.21 -20.70 30.13
C ILE A 152 6.35 -20.87 31.15
N VAL A 153 6.25 -20.22 32.32
CA VAL A 153 6.43 -20.83 33.65
C VAL A 153 5.87 -19.86 34.72
N GLY A 154 4.81 -20.30 35.40
CA GLY A 154 4.66 -20.24 36.86
C GLY A 154 4.57 -18.88 37.58
N ALA A 155 3.36 -18.32 37.70
CA ALA A 155 2.89 -17.71 38.94
C ALA A 155 1.36 -17.58 38.92
N SER A 156 0.70 -18.31 39.82
CA SER A 156 -0.63 -18.06 40.40
C SER A 156 -1.69 -17.40 39.52
N THR A 157 -2.61 -18.25 39.06
CA THR A 157 -3.95 -18.01 38.50
C THR A 157 -4.59 -16.67 38.88
N ALA A 158 -4.38 -15.64 38.06
CA ALA A 158 -5.40 -14.64 37.80
C ALA A 158 -5.96 -14.95 36.41
N LYS A 159 -7.26 -15.28 36.31
CA LYS A 159 -7.97 -15.43 35.04
C LYS A 159 -7.96 -14.07 34.33
N GLN A 160 -6.90 -13.76 33.59
CA GLN A 160 -6.82 -12.61 32.72
C GLN A 160 -7.69 -12.92 31.50
N GLU A 161 -8.87 -12.30 31.46
CA GLU A 161 -9.65 -12.27 30.22
C GLU A 161 -9.06 -11.16 29.36
N THR A 162 -8.12 -11.54 28.49
CA THR A 162 -7.63 -10.69 27.42
C THR A 162 -8.72 -10.61 26.36
N MET A 163 -9.56 -9.57 26.44
CA MET A 163 -10.57 -9.32 25.42
C MET A 163 -10.01 -8.36 24.37
N LYS A 164 -9.87 -8.84 23.13
CA LYS A 164 -9.61 -7.98 21.97
C LYS A 164 -10.92 -7.24 21.64
N LYS A 165 -10.94 -5.90 21.74
CA LYS A 165 -12.10 -5.08 21.38
C LYS A 165 -11.73 -4.01 20.35
N GLY A 166 -12.60 -3.82 19.37
CA GLY A 166 -12.44 -2.84 18.31
C GLY A 166 -11.51 -3.31 17.18
N GLY A 167 -11.10 -2.36 16.34
CA GLY A 167 -10.27 -2.60 15.17
C GLY A 167 -11.07 -2.60 13.86
N VAL A 168 -10.42 -2.16 12.78
CA VAL A 168 -10.94 -2.21 11.42
C VAL A 168 -10.15 -3.26 10.66
N ALA A 169 -10.83 -4.24 10.07
CA ALA A 169 -10.19 -5.20 9.19
C ALA A 169 -9.66 -4.48 7.95
N VAL A 170 -8.43 -4.77 7.55
CA VAL A 170 -7.78 -4.23 6.35
C VAL A 170 -7.26 -5.41 5.54
N LEU A 171 -7.69 -5.50 4.29
CA LEU A 171 -7.17 -6.44 3.31
C LEU A 171 -5.99 -5.78 2.59
N TYR A 172 -4.86 -6.47 2.54
CA TYR A 172 -3.68 -6.10 1.77
C TYR A 172 -3.47 -7.14 0.67
N LEU A 173 -3.24 -6.69 -0.56
CA LEU A 173 -2.83 -7.53 -1.68
C LEU A 173 -1.42 -7.13 -2.09
N ASP A 174 -0.52 -8.09 -2.09
CA ASP A 174 0.84 -7.95 -2.60
C ASP A 174 0.86 -8.37 -4.07
N LEU A 175 1.29 -7.44 -4.92
CA LEU A 175 1.24 -7.54 -6.38
C LEU A 175 2.64 -7.46 -6.99
N ASP A 176 2.89 -8.29 -8.01
CA ASP A 176 4.01 -8.16 -8.94
C ASP A 176 3.47 -7.69 -10.30
N LEU A 177 3.64 -6.39 -10.60
CA LEU A 177 3.10 -5.76 -11.80
C LEU A 177 4.01 -5.94 -13.02
N GLY A 178 5.02 -6.82 -12.93
CA GLY A 178 6.02 -7.02 -13.98
C GLY A 178 7.11 -5.94 -13.98
N GLY A 179 8.13 -6.12 -14.82
CA GLY A 179 9.27 -5.18 -14.93
C GLY A 179 10.12 -5.03 -13.65
N GLY A 180 9.90 -5.89 -12.65
CA GLY A 180 10.49 -5.79 -11.31
C GLY A 180 9.84 -4.72 -10.43
N VAL A 181 8.61 -4.30 -10.74
CA VAL A 181 7.83 -3.34 -9.95
C VAL A 181 6.77 -4.09 -9.13
N LYS A 182 6.89 -3.99 -7.81
CA LYS A 182 5.98 -4.62 -6.84
C LYS A 182 5.30 -3.58 -5.98
N THR A 183 4.07 -3.88 -5.57
CA THR A 183 3.29 -3.00 -4.71
C THR A 183 2.36 -3.75 -3.78
N THR A 184 1.93 -3.07 -2.72
CA THR A 184 0.82 -3.47 -1.87
C THR A 184 -0.33 -2.50 -2.08
N VAL A 185 -1.50 -3.01 -2.44
CA VAL A 185 -2.78 -2.27 -2.41
C VAL A 185 -3.61 -2.71 -1.22
N SER A 186 -4.48 -1.84 -0.70
CA SER A 186 -5.31 -2.19 0.44
C SER A 186 -6.69 -1.55 0.45
N ILE A 187 -7.64 -2.27 1.07
CA ILE A 187 -8.98 -1.76 1.38
C ILE A 187 -9.32 -2.00 2.84
N GLN A 188 -10.03 -1.05 3.43
CA GLN A 188 -10.57 -1.17 4.78
C GLN A 188 -11.95 -1.81 4.70
N ARG A 189 -12.29 -2.60 5.73
CA ARG A 189 -13.54 -3.36 5.80
C ARG A 189 -13.75 -4.14 4.50
N PRO A 190 -12.87 -5.10 4.16
CA PRO A 190 -13.05 -5.89 2.95
C PRO A 190 -14.42 -6.59 2.95
N PRO A 191 -15.03 -6.81 1.77
CA PRO A 191 -16.22 -7.64 1.66
C PRO A 191 -16.02 -9.03 2.28
N LEU A 192 -17.09 -9.61 2.81
CA LEU A 192 -17.10 -10.93 3.45
C LEU A 192 -16.63 -12.03 2.48
N LYS A 193 -16.98 -11.91 1.20
CA LYS A 193 -16.59 -12.85 0.14
C LYS A 193 -15.23 -12.55 -0.50
N ALA A 194 -14.49 -11.57 0.00
CA ALA A 194 -13.16 -11.25 -0.54
C ALA A 194 -12.18 -12.43 -0.46
N PRO A 195 -12.06 -13.17 0.67
CA PRO A 195 -11.15 -14.32 0.76
C PRO A 195 -11.48 -15.42 -0.26
N GLU A 196 -12.76 -15.82 -0.35
CA GLU A 196 -13.22 -16.83 -1.30
C GLU A 196 -12.83 -16.48 -2.75
N PHE A 197 -12.99 -15.21 -3.14
CA PHE A 197 -12.57 -14.75 -4.46
C PHE A 197 -11.03 -14.80 -4.65
N LEU A 198 -10.27 -14.38 -3.65
CA LEU A 198 -8.80 -14.30 -3.74
C LEU A 198 -8.15 -15.70 -3.71
N ASP A 199 -8.71 -16.63 -2.94
CA ASP A 199 -8.29 -18.03 -2.91
C ASP A 199 -8.45 -18.66 -4.30
N ASN A 200 -9.61 -18.45 -4.94
CA ASN A 200 -9.84 -18.93 -6.32
C ASN A 200 -8.84 -18.35 -7.33
N ILE A 201 -8.41 -17.10 -7.17
CA ILE A 201 -7.40 -16.50 -8.06
C ILE A 201 -6.02 -17.14 -7.85
N ILE A 202 -5.62 -17.36 -6.61
CA ILE A 202 -4.29 -17.88 -6.29
C ILE A 202 -4.18 -19.36 -6.71
N ASP A 203 -5.24 -20.14 -6.51
CA ASP A 203 -5.29 -21.56 -6.87
C ASP A 203 -5.37 -21.80 -8.39
N GLU A 204 -5.71 -20.78 -9.19
CA GLU A 204 -5.69 -20.85 -10.66
C GLU A 204 -4.26 -20.77 -11.27
N LYS A 205 -3.21 -20.55 -10.47
CA LYS A 205 -1.81 -20.49 -10.93
C LYS A 205 -1.18 -21.88 -11.10
#